data_AF-A0AAV5TLX8-F1
#
_entry.id   AF-A0AAV5TLX8-F1
#
_cell.length_a   1.000
_cell.length_b   1.000
_cell.length_c   1.000
_cell.angle_alpha   90.00
_cell.angle_beta   90.00
_cell.angle_gamma   90.00
#
_symmetry.space_group_name_H-M   'P 1'
#
loop_
_entity.id
_entity.type
_entity.pdbx_description
1 polymer ?
#
loop_
_entity_poly.entity_id
_entity_poly.type
_entity_poly.pdbx_seq_one_letter_code
_entity_poly.pdbx_strand_id
1 'polypeptide(L)'
;NTPDHSAISAFSDWKIMKPLTIMVYMWITDFIVYNGLSLTSTTLAMGDPHWTYTASGLVEIPASILLPLLMDLIGRRPSVILTHALTGIILIILPYIPATHDHMYLTMWMISKFGVAASFFALYIYASELFPV
;
A
#
# COMPACT_ATOMS: atom_id res chain seq x y z
N ASN A 1 -34.80 21.48 7.43
CA ASN A 1 -33.55 22.03 7.99
C ASN A 1 -32.41 21.14 7.55
N THR A 2 -31.66 21.65 6.59
CA THR A 2 -30.96 20.93 5.52
C THR A 2 -29.60 20.37 5.95
N PRO A 3 -29.29 19.09 5.66
CA PRO A 3 -28.00 18.46 5.97
C PRO A 3 -26.81 19.00 5.15
N ASP A 4 -27.07 19.79 4.09
CA ASP A 4 -26.04 20.24 3.13
C ASP A 4 -25.03 21.26 3.69
N HIS A 5 -25.38 22.00 4.75
CA HIS A 5 -24.45 22.96 5.36
C HIS A 5 -23.41 22.33 6.28
N SER A 6 -23.64 21.08 6.73
CA SER A 6 -22.76 20.42 7.71
C SER A 6 -21.50 19.80 7.07
N ALA A 7 -21.60 19.32 5.83
CA ALA A 7 -20.45 18.75 5.12
C ALA A 7 -19.45 19.86 4.73
N ILE A 8 -19.96 20.97 4.19
CA ILE A 8 -19.12 22.10 3.73
C ILE A 8 -18.47 22.82 4.92
N SER A 9 -19.14 22.91 6.08
CA SER A 9 -18.53 23.47 7.29
C SER A 9 -17.44 22.56 7.88
N ALA A 10 -17.60 21.23 7.78
CA ALA A 10 -16.58 20.27 8.20
C ALA A 10 -15.29 20.40 7.37
N PHE A 11 -15.40 20.71 6.07
CA PHE A 11 -14.23 21.04 5.22
C PHE A 11 -13.59 22.38 5.57
N SER A 12 -14.26 23.27 6.31
CA SER A 12 -13.68 24.52 6.77
C SER A 12 -12.85 24.35 8.05
N ASP A 13 -13.05 23.24 8.79
CA ASP A 13 -12.33 22.98 10.02
C ASP A 13 -10.93 22.44 9.73
N TRP A 14 -9.92 23.26 10.01
CA TRP A 14 -8.50 22.94 9.88
C TRP A 14 -8.07 21.65 10.60
N LYS A 15 -8.82 21.26 11.64
CA LYS A 15 -8.60 20.02 12.40
C LYS A 15 -8.92 18.76 11.58
N ILE A 16 -9.86 18.84 10.63
CA ILE A 16 -10.27 17.75 9.73
C ILE A 16 -9.47 17.83 8.43
N MET A 17 -9.22 19.03 7.90
CA MET A 17 -8.46 19.20 6.66
C MET A 17 -7.01 18.68 6.74
N LYS A 18 -6.31 18.89 7.86
CA LYS A 18 -4.93 18.44 8.03
C LYS A 18 -4.76 16.91 7.83
N PRO A 19 -5.45 16.05 8.59
CA PRO A 19 -5.38 14.61 8.40
C PRO A 19 -5.94 14.15 7.05
N LEU A 20 -6.96 14.85 6.50
CA LEU A 20 -7.47 14.57 5.16
C LEU A 20 -6.40 14.77 4.08
N THR A 21 -5.67 15.88 4.10
CA THR A 21 -4.60 16.15 3.12
C THR A 21 -3.48 15.11 3.22
N ILE A 22 -3.11 14.70 4.44
CA ILE A 22 -2.12 13.62 4.65
C ILE A 22 -2.62 12.31 4.07
N MET A 23 -3.90 11.98 4.31
CA MET A 23 -4.51 10.76 3.79
C MET A 23 -4.55 10.75 2.26
N VAL A 24 -4.95 11.85 1.63
CA VAL A 24 -4.96 11.99 0.16
C VAL A 24 -3.55 11.84 -0.41
N TYR A 25 -2.55 12.45 0.23
CA TYR A 25 -1.15 12.32 -0.17
C TYR A 25 -0.65 10.88 -0.10
N MET A 26 -0.94 10.18 1.00
CA MET A 26 -0.60 8.76 1.15
C MET A 26 -1.30 7.90 0.08
N TRP A 27 -2.58 8.17 -0.19
CA TRP A 27 -3.35 7.44 -1.18
C TRP A 27 -2.81 7.59 -2.61
N ILE A 28 -2.41 8.81 -2.99
CA ILE A 28 -1.76 9.06 -4.29
C ILE A 28 -0.41 8.33 -4.36
N THR A 29 0.37 8.37 -3.27
CA THR A 29 1.67 7.72 -3.20
C THR A 29 1.54 6.20 -3.38
N ASP A 30 0.62 5.56 -2.66
CA ASP A 30 0.36 4.13 -2.77
C ASP A 30 -0.15 3.75 -4.16
N PHE A 31 -1.00 4.58 -4.76
CA PHE A 31 -1.47 4.35 -6.12
C PHE A 31 -0.32 4.38 -7.13
N ILE A 32 0.58 5.37 -7.05
CA ILE A 32 1.75 5.45 -7.94
C ILE A 32 2.66 4.23 -7.76
N VAL A 33 2.97 3.87 -6.51
CA VAL A 33 3.85 2.74 -6.21
C VAL A 33 3.24 1.42 -6.69
N TYR A 34 1.94 1.20 -6.44
CA TYR A 34 1.23 0.02 -6.89
C TYR A 34 1.26 -0.12 -8.42
N ASN A 35 0.95 0.97 -9.14
CA ASN A 35 0.99 0.98 -10.59
C ASN A 35 2.42 0.78 -11.12
N GLY A 36 3.42 1.39 -10.49
CA GLY A 36 4.83 1.19 -10.83
C GLY A 36 5.26 -0.27 -10.69
N LEU A 37 4.97 -0.89 -9.54
CA LEU A 37 5.25 -2.31 -9.31
C LEU A 37 4.50 -3.22 -10.28
N SER A 38 3.25 -2.89 -10.60
CA SER A 38 2.42 -3.63 -11.57
C SER A 38 2.97 -3.53 -12.99
N LEU A 39 3.41 -2.35 -13.43
CA LEU A 39 4.09 -2.17 -14.72
C LEU A 39 5.42 -2.94 -14.77
N THR A 40 6.17 -2.94 -13.67
CA THR A 40 7.40 -3.73 -13.60
C THR A 40 7.11 -5.24 -13.67
N SER A 41 5.98 -5.71 -13.12
CA SER A 41 5.62 -7.14 -13.15
C SER A 41 5.48 -7.73 -14.56
N THR A 42 5.04 -6.93 -15.53
CA THR A 42 4.91 -7.38 -16.93
C THR A 42 6.27 -7.42 -17.63
N THR A 43 7.20 -6.56 -17.23
CA THR A 43 8.60 -6.55 -17.72
C THR A 43 9.47 -7.60 -17.03
N LEU A 44 9.06 -8.08 -15.85
CA LEU A 44 9.79 -9.04 -15.03
C LEU A 44 9.59 -10.50 -15.45
N ALA A 45 9.00 -10.73 -16.61
CA ALA A 45 8.86 -12.06 -17.22
C ALA A 45 10.22 -12.60 -17.69
N MET A 46 11.14 -12.84 -16.76
CA MET A 46 12.37 -13.59 -16.99
C MET A 46 12.03 -15.08 -16.81
N GLY A 47 11.68 -15.75 -17.92
CA GLY A 47 11.22 -17.15 -17.96
C GLY A 47 9.77 -17.29 -18.46
N ASP A 48 9.11 -18.41 -18.14
CA ASP A 48 7.69 -18.64 -18.48
C ASP A 48 6.80 -17.63 -17.73
N PRO A 49 6.18 -16.66 -18.42
CA PRO A 49 5.42 -15.56 -17.79
C PRO A 49 4.26 -16.06 -16.93
N HIS A 50 3.76 -17.26 -17.23
CA HIS A 50 2.65 -17.86 -16.50
C HIS A 50 3.01 -18.25 -15.07
N TRP A 51 4.24 -18.66 -14.76
CA TRP A 51 4.56 -19.19 -13.43
C TRP A 51 4.78 -18.08 -12.41
N THR A 52 5.54 -17.05 -12.75
CA THR A 52 5.78 -15.89 -11.90
C THR A 52 4.53 -15.05 -11.71
N TYR A 53 3.68 -14.92 -12.74
CA TYR A 53 2.40 -14.21 -12.62
C TYR A 53 1.40 -14.96 -11.72
N THR A 54 1.26 -16.28 -11.91
CA THR A 54 0.37 -17.12 -11.08
C THR A 54 0.86 -17.19 -9.63
N ALA A 55 2.18 -17.31 -9.39
CA ALA A 55 2.75 -17.27 -8.05
C ALA A 55 2.56 -15.88 -7.39
N SER A 56 2.64 -14.79 -8.16
CA SER A 56 2.38 -13.44 -7.63
C SER A 56 0.93 -13.24 -7.20
N GLY A 57 -0.04 -13.70 -8.00
CA GLY A 57 -1.45 -13.64 -7.65
C GLY A 57 -1.82 -14.60 -6.51
N LEU A 58 -1.16 -15.76 -6.43
CA LEU A 58 -1.40 -16.73 -5.36
C LEU A 58 -0.80 -16.26 -4.02
N VAL A 59 0.28 -15.48 -4.03
CA VAL A 59 0.83 -14.84 -2.82
C VAL A 59 -0.01 -13.65 -2.39
N GLU A 60 -0.65 -12.92 -3.31
CA GLU A 60 -1.53 -11.81 -2.94
C GLU A 60 -2.68 -12.25 -2.03
N ILE A 61 -3.29 -13.41 -2.26
CA ILE A 61 -4.45 -13.91 -1.49
C ILE A 61 -4.12 -14.15 0.00
N PRO A 62 -3.14 -15.00 0.39
CA PRO A 62 -2.80 -15.23 1.78
C PRO A 62 -2.18 -14.00 2.44
N ALA A 63 -1.45 -13.19 1.67
CA ALA A 63 -0.82 -12.00 2.20
C ALA A 63 -1.87 -10.91 2.51
N SER A 64 -2.92 -10.79 1.71
CA SER A 64 -4.10 -9.94 1.99
C SER A 64 -4.82 -10.33 3.29
N ILE A 65 -4.77 -11.60 3.70
CA ILE A 65 -5.43 -12.13 4.90
C ILE A 65 -4.54 -11.99 6.15
N LEU A 66 -3.24 -12.21 6.01
CA LEU A 66 -2.26 -12.06 7.10
C LEU A 66 -2.07 -10.61 7.55
N LEU A 67 -2.36 -9.65 6.68
CA LEU A 67 -2.18 -8.22 6.94
C LEU A 67 -3.13 -7.59 7.96
N PRO A 68 -4.46 -7.74 7.85
CA PRO A 68 -5.38 -7.25 8.88
C PRO A 68 -5.06 -7.89 10.25
N LEU A 69 -4.63 -9.15 10.25
CA LEU A 69 -4.15 -9.85 11.45
C LEU A 69 -2.90 -9.19 12.06
N LEU A 70 -1.93 -8.78 11.25
CA LEU A 70 -0.73 -8.10 11.72
C LEU A 70 -1.02 -6.66 12.17
N MET A 71 -1.96 -5.98 11.51
CA MET A 71 -2.44 -4.64 11.92
C MET A 71 -3.16 -4.68 13.27
N ASP A 72 -3.95 -5.72 13.53
CA ASP A 72 -4.64 -5.92 14.81
C ASP A 72 -3.66 -6.18 15.97
N LEU A 73 -2.47 -6.73 15.69
CA LEU A 73 -1.44 -7.03 16.69
C LEU A 73 -0.57 -5.82 17.08
N ILE A 74 -0.21 -4.97 16.13
CA ILE A 74 0.81 -3.91 16.31
C ILE A 74 0.17 -2.51 16.47
N GLY A 75 -1.09 -2.35 16.05
CA GLY A 75 -1.83 -1.10 16.08
C GLY A 75 -1.72 -0.30 14.78
N ARG A 76 -2.79 0.46 14.47
CA ARG A 76 -3.03 1.13 13.16
C ARG A 76 -1.89 2.04 12.69
N ARG A 77 -1.42 2.97 13.53
CA ARG A 77 -0.39 3.98 13.15
C ARG A 77 1.02 3.41 12.94
N PRO A 78 1.61 2.67 13.89
CA PRO A 78 2.96 2.11 13.71
C PRO A 78 2.99 1.09 12.58
N SER A 79 1.93 0.32 12.35
CA SER A 79 1.85 -0.61 11.23
C SER A 79 2.01 0.11 9.89
N VAL A 80 1.30 1.22 9.67
CA VAL A 80 1.40 2.01 8.42
C VAL A 80 2.79 2.56 8.20
N ILE A 81 3.41 3.11 9.26
CA ILE A 81 4.76 3.69 9.16
C ILE A 81 5.77 2.60 8.83
N LEU A 82 5.69 1.45 9.49
CA LEU A 82 6.59 0.32 9.26
C LEU A 82 6.42 -0.25 7.86
N THR A 83 5.19 -0.47 7.38
CA THR A 83 4.94 -1.03 6.05
C THR A 83 5.41 -0.08 4.94
N HIS A 84 5.14 1.23 5.06
CA HIS A 84 5.66 2.22 4.11
C HIS A 84 7.18 2.33 4.15
N ALA A 85 7.79 2.36 5.34
CA ALA A 85 9.24 2.46 5.47
C ALA A 85 9.93 1.24 4.86
N LEU A 86 9.44 0.02 5.18
CA LEU A 86 9.94 -1.22 4.60
C LEU A 86 9.79 -1.22 3.07
N THR A 87 8.61 -0.88 2.57
CA THR A 87 8.34 -0.80 1.12
C THR A 87 9.27 0.19 0.44
N GLY A 88 9.44 1.40 1.00
CA GLY A 88 10.32 2.43 0.46
C GLY A 88 11.78 2.00 0.42
N ILE A 89 12.28 1.37 1.49
CA ILE A 89 13.65 0.84 1.54
C ILE A 89 13.86 -0.23 0.45
N ILE A 90 12.92 -1.16 0.32
CA ILE A 90 13.03 -2.25 -0.67
C ILE A 90 12.96 -1.70 -2.10
N LEU A 91 12.08 -0.73 -2.37
CA LEU A 91 12.00 -0.05 -3.67
C LEU A 91 13.29 0.68 -4.05
N ILE A 92 14.00 1.26 -3.08
CA ILE A 92 15.30 1.90 -3.32
C ILE A 92 16.37 0.83 -3.62
N ILE A 93 16.30 -0.35 -2.99
CA ILE A 93 17.28 -1.42 -3.17
C ILE A 93 17.08 -2.17 -4.51
N LEU A 94 15.83 -2.33 -4.96
CA LEU A 94 15.48 -3.10 -6.17
C LEU A 94 16.32 -2.78 -7.43
N PRO A 95 16.57 -1.50 -7.79
CA PRO A 95 17.40 -1.15 -8.96
C PRO A 95 18.87 -1.53 -8.84
N TYR A 96 19.39 -1.70 -7.62
CA TYR A 96 20.79 -2.06 -7.38
C TYR A 96 21.04 -3.57 -7.44
N ILE A 97 19.98 -4.38 -7.52
CA ILE A 97 20.10 -5.83 -7.62
C ILE A 97 20.46 -6.18 -9.07
N PRO A 98 21.62 -6.81 -9.32
CA PRO A 98 22.00 -7.23 -10.66
C PRO A 98 21.04 -8.31 -11.18
N ALA A 99 20.76 -8.28 -12.48
CA ALA A 99 19.87 -9.20 -13.21
C ALA A 99 20.37 -10.67 -13.24
N THR A 100 21.36 -11.02 -12.42
CA THR A 100 21.84 -12.38 -12.21
C THR A 100 21.16 -13.07 -11.02
N HIS A 101 20.42 -12.32 -10.19
CA HIS A 101 19.77 -12.82 -8.98
C HIS A 101 18.24 -12.68 -9.03
N ASP A 102 17.62 -13.30 -10.04
CA ASP A 102 16.18 -13.18 -10.34
C ASP A 102 15.28 -13.57 -9.16
N HIS A 103 15.64 -14.62 -8.41
CA HIS A 103 14.88 -15.04 -7.22
C HIS A 103 14.91 -14.00 -6.09
N MET A 104 16.04 -13.31 -5.90
CA MET A 104 16.17 -12.28 -4.88
C MET A 104 15.37 -11.04 -5.26
N TYR A 105 15.41 -10.65 -6.54
CA TYR A 105 14.59 -9.56 -7.05
C TYR A 105 13.09 -9.88 -6.86
N LEU A 106 12.65 -11.09 -7.22
CA LEU A 106 11.24 -11.49 -7.12
C LEU A 106 10.72 -11.46 -5.69
N THR A 107 11.48 -12.03 -4.74
CA THR A 107 11.08 -12.04 -3.33
C THR A 107 10.99 -10.63 -2.74
N MET A 108 11.95 -9.76 -3.05
CA MET A 108 11.91 -8.36 -2.63
C MET A 108 10.74 -7.60 -3.27
N TRP A 109 10.48 -7.82 -4.56
CA TRP A 109 9.34 -7.23 -5.24
C TRP A 109 8.00 -7.67 -4.64
N MET A 110 7.86 -8.95 -4.28
CA MET A 110 6.67 -9.47 -3.59
C MET A 110 6.46 -8.84 -2.21
N ILE A 111 7.54 -8.67 -1.43
CA ILE A 111 7.47 -8.01 -0.12
C ILE A 111 7.04 -6.55 -0.26
N SER A 112 7.55 -5.82 -1.26
CA SER A 112 7.09 -4.45 -1.55
C SER A 112 5.62 -4.42 -1.93
N LYS A 113 5.15 -5.34 -2.78
CA LYS A 113 3.75 -5.42 -3.19
C LYS A 113 2.81 -5.66 -2.00
N PHE A 114 3.24 -6.53 -1.09
CA PHE A 114 2.56 -6.78 0.19
C PHE A 114 2.48 -5.53 1.07
N GLY A 115 3.60 -4.81 1.23
CA GLY A 115 3.64 -3.60 2.06
C GLY A 115 2.75 -2.47 1.54
N VAL A 116 2.60 -2.34 0.22
CA VAL A 116 1.65 -1.39 -0.40
C VAL A 116 0.20 -1.81 -0.16
N ALA A 117 -0.13 -3.10 -0.31
CA ALA A 117 -1.47 -3.60 -0.03
C ALA A 117 -1.88 -3.40 1.44
N ALA A 118 -0.94 -3.59 2.37
CA ALA A 118 -1.09 -3.30 3.78
C ALA A 118 -1.47 -1.84 4.04
N SER A 119 -0.75 -0.93 3.40
CA SER A 119 -0.96 0.51 3.53
C SER A 119 -2.33 0.92 3.01
N PHE A 120 -2.76 0.38 1.85
CA PHE A 120 -4.09 0.62 1.31
C PHE A 120 -5.19 0.23 2.31
N PHE A 121 -5.09 -0.95 2.91
CA PHE A 121 -6.09 -1.42 3.87
C PHE A 121 -6.16 -0.52 5.09
N ALA A 122 -4.99 -0.11 5.61
CA ALA A 122 -4.89 0.81 6.73
C ALA A 122 -5.50 2.19 6.44
N LEU A 123 -5.31 2.71 5.22
CA LEU A 123 -5.87 3.98 4.76
C LEU A 123 -7.39 3.94 4.73
N TYR A 124 -8.00 2.85 4.25
CA TYR A 124 -9.47 2.68 4.28
C TYR A 124 -10.02 2.72 5.71
N ILE A 125 -9.34 2.00 6.59
CA ILE A 125 -9.64 1.90 8.01
C ILE A 125 -9.50 3.28 8.69
N TYR A 126 -8.48 4.05 8.34
CA TYR A 126 -8.27 5.42 8.82
C TYR A 126 -9.32 6.40 8.27
N ALA A 127 -9.74 6.24 7.01
CA ALA A 127 -10.81 7.03 6.40
C ALA A 127 -12.11 6.90 7.21
N SER A 128 -12.48 5.67 7.58
CA SER A 128 -13.69 5.41 8.37
C SER A 128 -13.64 5.95 9.81
N GLU A 129 -12.44 6.19 10.37
CA GLU A 129 -12.31 6.85 11.68
C GLU A 129 -12.37 8.37 11.56
N LEU A 130 -11.91 8.93 10.44
CA LEU A 130 -11.84 10.37 10.23
C LEU A 130 -13.20 10.99 9.90
N PHE A 131 -14.05 10.24 9.21
CA PHE A 131 -15.44 10.61 8.98
C PHE A 131 -16.32 9.90 10.01
N PRO A 132 -16.67 10.55 11.14
CA PRO A 132 -17.69 9.98 12.02
C PRO A 132 -18.98 9.88 11.20
N VAL A 133 -19.49 8.66 11.10
CA VAL A 133 -20.78 8.36 10.47
C VAL A 133 -21.90 9.10 11.19
#